data_AF-A0A7C2V586-F1
#
_entry.id   AF-A0A7C2V586-F1
#
_cell.length_a   1.000
_cell.length_b   1.000
_cell.length_c   1.000
_cell.angle_alpha   90.00
_cell.angle_beta   90.00
_cell.angle_gamma   90.00
#
_symmetry.space_group_name_H-M   'P 1'
#
loop_
_entity.id
_entity.type
_entity.pdbx_description
1 polymer ?
#
loop_
_entity_poly.entity_id
_entity_poly.type
_entity_poly.pdbx_seq_one_letter_code
_entity_poly.pdbx_strand_id
1 'polypeptide(L)'
;MVRVSVYYAPQGVDSVMITGDFFMEPPEVLDELMVRLKGLPVDQVPAHVKEFLEAKKPIMVGVSADDFVTAFQKAITSGDKETID
;
A
#
# COMPACT_ATOMS: atom_id res chain seq x y z
N MET A 1 -8.78 -4.38 -9.87
CA MET A 1 -8.26 -5.26 -8.78
C MET A 1 -6.88 -4.79 -8.39
N VAL A 2 -6.66 -4.43 -7.12
CA VAL A 2 -5.35 -3.99 -6.59
C VAL A 2 -4.55 -5.20 -6.12
N ARG A 3 -3.25 -5.22 -6.44
CA ARG A 3 -2.25 -6.17 -5.93
C ARG A 3 -1.17 -5.39 -5.20
N VAL A 4 -0.74 -5.92 -4.08
CA VAL A 4 0.28 -5.31 -3.21
C VAL A 4 1.34 -6.35 -2.89
N SER A 5 2.60 -6.01 -3.11
CA SER A 5 3.75 -6.71 -2.56
C SER A 5 4.41 -5.81 -1.53
N VAL A 6 4.78 -6.36 -0.38
CA VAL A 6 5.48 -5.65 0.70
C VAL A 6 6.84 -6.31 0.89
N TYR A 7 7.90 -5.52 0.74
CA TYR A 7 9.27 -5.94 0.98
C TYR A 7 9.69 -5.51 2.38
N TYR A 8 10.39 -6.38 3.10
CA TYR A 8 10.67 -6.23 4.52
C TYR A 8 12.17 -5.98 4.78
N ALA A 9 12.45 -5.15 5.77
CA ALA A 9 13.78 -4.97 6.37
C ALA A 9 13.70 -5.15 7.90
N PRO A 10 14.83 -5.30 8.61
CA PRO A 10 14.83 -5.47 10.07
C PRO A 10 14.08 -4.37 10.83
N GLN A 11 14.07 -3.15 10.28
CA GLN A 11 13.42 -1.97 10.86
C GLN A 11 11.93 -1.80 10.50
N GLY A 12 11.36 -2.65 9.63
CA GLY A 12 9.97 -2.52 9.18
C GLY A 12 9.81 -2.72 7.66
N VAL A 13 8.89 -1.98 7.05
CA VAL A 13 8.71 -1.96 5.59
C VAL A 13 9.94 -1.36 4.91
N ASP A 14 10.56 -2.07 3.96
CA ASP A 14 11.60 -1.49 3.10
C ASP A 14 10.99 -0.75 1.90
N SER A 15 10.08 -1.43 1.20
CA SER A 15 9.39 -0.91 0.02
C SER A 15 8.07 -1.62 -0.19
N VAL A 16 7.20 -1.01 -0.99
CA VAL A 16 5.89 -1.54 -1.37
C VAL A 16 5.76 -1.39 -2.87
N MET A 17 5.25 -2.42 -3.53
CA MET A 17 4.83 -2.34 -4.93
C MET A 17 3.32 -2.49 -5.03
N ILE A 18 2.67 -1.50 -5.61
CA ILE A 18 1.22 -1.49 -5.84
C ILE A 18 0.98 -1.57 -7.34
N THR A 19 0.23 -2.57 -7.77
CA THR A 19 -0.13 -2.76 -9.19
C THR A 19 -1.62 -3.09 -9.30
N GLY A 20 -2.17 -2.98 -10.50
CA GLY A 20 -3.54 -3.36 -10.74
C GLY A 20 -4.14 -2.64 -11.93
N ASP A 21 -5.37 -3.01 -12.22
CA ASP A 21 -6.22 -2.31 -13.17
C ASP A 21 -7.12 -1.36 -12.38
N PHE A 22 -6.66 -0.10 -12.28
CA PHE A 22 -7.36 1.02 -11.65
C PHE A 22 -6.79 2.34 -12.16
N PHE A 23 -7.57 3.41 -12.01
CA PHE A 23 -7.09 4.78 -12.22
C PHE A 23 -7.10 5.54 -10.91
N MET A 24 -6.08 6.37 -10.70
CA MET A 24 -5.95 7.26 -9.56
C MET A 24 -5.51 8.63 -10.06
N GLU A 25 -6.24 9.67 -9.68
CA GLU A 25 -5.93 11.05 -10.01
C GLU A 25 -5.88 11.92 -8.73
N PRO A 26 -4.78 12.65 -8.50
CA PRO A 26 -3.59 12.71 -9.36
C PRO A 26 -2.66 11.48 -9.17
N PRO A 27 -1.88 11.07 -10.19
CA PRO A 27 -1.13 9.82 -10.16
C PRO A 27 -0.02 9.78 -9.09
N GLU A 28 0.57 10.93 -8.75
CA GLU A 28 1.61 11.06 -7.73
C GLU A 28 1.16 10.65 -6.32
N VAL A 29 -0.15 10.58 -6.06
CA VAL A 29 -0.68 10.12 -4.77
C VAL A 29 -0.25 8.68 -4.48
N LEU A 30 -0.11 7.85 -5.51
CA LEU A 30 0.35 6.48 -5.35
C LEU A 30 1.84 6.42 -4.96
N ASP A 31 2.66 7.26 -5.57
CA ASP A 31 4.09 7.37 -5.25
C ASP A 31 4.30 7.91 -3.83
N GLU A 32 3.54 8.95 -3.46
CA GLU A 32 3.55 9.51 -2.11
C GLU A 32 3.18 8.46 -1.06
N LEU A 33 2.17 7.61 -1.35
CA LEU A 33 1.78 6.52 -0.46
C LEU A 33 2.95 5.54 -0.27
N MET A 34 3.56 5.07 -1.36
CA MET A 34 4.68 4.11 -1.28
C MET A 34 5.87 4.67 -0.48
N VAL A 35 6.22 5.94 -0.70
CA VAL A 35 7.28 6.63 0.06
C VAL A 35 6.92 6.73 1.54
N ARG A 36 5.67 7.08 1.86
CA ARG A 36 5.20 7.25 3.25
C ARG A 36 5.22 5.95 4.05
N LEU A 37 4.99 4.81 3.40
CA LEU A 37 4.95 3.52 4.06
C LEU A 37 6.34 2.97 4.40
N LYS A 38 7.40 3.48 3.77
CA LYS A 38 8.78 3.06 4.01
C LYS A 38 9.19 3.33 5.46
N GLY A 39 9.74 2.31 6.11
CA GLY A 39 10.21 2.35 7.50
C GLY A 39 9.11 2.18 8.55
N LEU A 40 7.84 2.04 8.15
CA LEU A 40 6.77 1.81 9.12
C LEU A 40 6.79 0.38 9.66
N PRO A 41 6.35 0.18 10.92
CA PRO A 41 5.97 -1.13 11.42
C PRO A 41 4.87 -1.73 10.55
N VAL A 42 5.03 -2.99 10.18
CA VAL A 42 4.15 -3.69 9.22
C VAL A 42 2.70 -3.71 9.69
N ASP A 43 2.48 -3.88 10.98
CA ASP A 43 1.17 -3.89 11.64
C ASP A 43 0.45 -2.54 11.56
N GLN A 44 1.18 -1.43 11.35
CA GLN A 44 0.61 -0.08 11.24
C GLN A 44 0.26 0.31 9.80
N VAL A 45 0.75 -0.44 8.79
CA VAL A 45 0.55 -0.11 7.37
C VAL A 45 -0.93 0.04 6.99
N PRO A 46 -1.85 -0.89 7.33
CA PRO A 46 -3.25 -0.76 6.92
C PRO A 46 -3.93 0.51 7.46
N ALA A 47 -3.59 0.92 8.70
CA ALA A 47 -4.12 2.13 9.30
C ALA A 47 -3.61 3.38 8.56
N HIS A 48 -2.31 3.45 8.29
CA HIS A 48 -1.71 4.58 7.57
C HIS A 48 -2.19 4.69 6.12
N VAL A 49 -2.44 3.58 5.43
CA VAL A 49 -3.05 3.59 4.08
C VAL A 49 -4.43 4.25 4.12
N LYS A 50 -5.26 3.85 5.08
CA LYS A 50 -6.61 4.41 5.25
C LYS A 50 -6.55 5.91 5.53
N GLU A 51 -5.78 6.32 6.53
CA GLU A 51 -5.62 7.72 6.91
C GLU A 51 -5.12 8.58 5.74
N PHE A 52 -4.16 8.07 4.97
CA PHE A 52 -3.59 8.77 3.84
C PHE A 52 -4.64 9.00 2.73
N LEU A 53 -5.38 7.96 2.35
CA LEU A 53 -6.41 8.07 1.32
C LEU A 53 -7.59 8.95 1.75
N GLU A 54 -7.98 8.90 3.03
CA GLU A 54 -9.02 9.78 3.61
C GLU A 54 -8.58 11.25 3.64
N ALA A 55 -7.28 11.51 3.88
CA ALA A 55 -6.73 12.85 3.90
C ALA A 55 -6.54 13.44 2.50
N LYS A 56 -5.99 12.65 1.57
CA LYS A 56 -5.71 13.09 0.19
C LYS A 56 -6.94 13.14 -0.69
N LYS A 57 -7.92 12.25 -0.44
CA LYS A 57 -9.16 12.10 -1.23
C LYS A 57 -8.91 12.09 -2.75
N PRO A 58 -8.02 11.22 -3.26
CA PRO A 58 -7.80 11.12 -4.70
C PRO A 58 -9.08 10.64 -5.38
N ILE A 59 -9.23 11.00 -6.65
CA ILE A 59 -10.24 10.40 -7.52
C ILE A 59 -9.76 8.99 -7.85
N MET A 60 -10.56 7.99 -7.56
CA MET A 60 -10.24 6.59 -7.82
C MET A 60 -11.35 5.94 -8.66
N VAL A 61 -10.95 5.23 -9.71
CA VAL A 61 -11.87 4.49 -10.60
C VAL A 61 -11.48 3.01 -10.62
N GLY A 62 -12.47 2.14 -10.43
CA GLY A 62 -12.30 0.68 -10.40
C GLY A 62 -11.84 0.11 -9.06
N VAL A 63 -11.59 0.97 -8.06
CA VAL A 63 -11.11 0.63 -6.71
C VAL A 63 -11.61 1.63 -5.67
N SER A 64 -11.71 1.17 -4.42
CA SER A 64 -12.02 1.97 -3.24
C SER A 64 -10.84 2.00 -2.26
N ALA A 65 -10.87 2.91 -1.29
CA ALA A 65 -9.86 2.93 -0.22
C ALA A 65 -9.84 1.62 0.59
N ASP A 66 -10.99 1.00 0.81
CA ASP A 66 -11.10 -0.28 1.51
C ASP A 66 -10.46 -1.43 0.71
N ASP A 67 -10.47 -1.36 -0.64
CA ASP A 67 -9.76 -2.33 -1.47
C ASP A 67 -8.25 -2.25 -1.27
N PHE A 68 -7.69 -1.04 -1.14
CA PHE A 68 -6.28 -0.86 -0.81
C PHE A 68 -5.97 -1.45 0.57
N VAL A 69 -6.73 -1.05 1.60
CA VAL A 69 -6.53 -1.55 2.98
C VAL A 69 -6.60 -3.07 3.02
N THR A 70 -7.59 -3.66 2.34
CA THR A 70 -7.75 -5.12 2.23
C THR A 70 -6.57 -5.77 1.50
N ALA A 71 -6.08 -5.16 0.41
CA ALA A 71 -4.94 -5.68 -0.34
C ALA A 71 -3.65 -5.67 0.51
N PHE A 72 -3.42 -4.60 1.28
CA PHE A 72 -2.30 -4.53 2.23
C PHE A 72 -2.42 -5.57 3.35
N GLN A 73 -3.60 -5.70 3.96
CA GLN A 73 -3.83 -6.72 4.99
C GLN A 73 -3.56 -8.14 4.47
N LYS A 74 -4.00 -8.43 3.24
CA LYS A 74 -3.73 -9.71 2.58
C LYS A 74 -2.23 -9.90 2.33
N ALA A 75 -1.54 -8.93 1.75
CA ALA A 75 -0.09 -9.02 1.48
C ALA A 75 0.71 -9.30 2.77
N ILE A 76 0.33 -8.65 3.88
CA ILE A 76 0.98 -8.80 5.18
C ILE A 76 0.70 -10.18 5.80
N THR A 77 -0.55 -10.65 5.71
CA THR A 77 -0.99 -11.88 6.41
C THR A 77 -0.68 -13.14 5.60
N SER A 78 -0.77 -13.08 4.28
CA SER A 78 -0.59 -14.23 3.39
C SER A 78 0.88 -14.65 3.27
N GLY A 79 1.83 -13.85 3.73
CA GLY A 79 3.22 -14.25 3.78
C GLY A 79 3.86 -14.43 2.40
N ASP A 80 3.32 -13.81 1.34
CA ASP A 80 4.04 -13.53 0.09
C ASP A 80 5.15 -12.51 0.40
N LYS A 81 6.12 -12.96 1.20
CA LYS A 81 7.33 -12.27 1.53
C LYS A 81 8.28 -12.55 0.38
N GLU A 82 8.19 -11.77 -0.68
CA GLU A 82 9.33 -11.66 -1.58
C GLU A 82 10.44 -10.99 -0.78
N THR A 83 11.37 -11.78 -0.25
CA THR A 83 12.62 -11.26 0.31
C THR A 83 13.54 -10.89 -0.84
N ILE A 84 14.03 -9.65 -0.83
CA ILE A 84 15.13 -9.23 -1.70
C ILE A 84 16.40 -9.78 -1.04
N ASP A 85 16.98 -10.83 -1.63
CA ASP A 85 18.31 -11.36 -1.27
C ASP A 85 19.42 -10.37 -1.65
#